data_AF-A0A3P8MYQ3-F1
#
_entry.id   AF-A0A3P8MYQ3-F1
#
_cell.length_a   1.000
_cell.length_b   1.000
_cell.length_c   1.000
_cell.angle_alpha   90.00
_cell.angle_beta   90.00
_cell.angle_gamma   90.00
#
_symmetry.space_group_name_H-M   'P 1'
#
loop_
_entity.id
_entity.type
_entity.pdbx_description
1 polymer ?
#
loop_
_entity_poly.entity_id
_entity_poly.type
_entity_poly.pdbx_seq_one_letter_code
_entity_poly.pdbx_strand_id
1 'polypeptide(L)'
;MRERGMQRGSSSVSFRTRGPAALVFITIISLLFFNVIAETSNNSQVGCSKTCVAENCNSIGIRYGKYCGVGWSGCPGEKPCHDLDACCKIHDECVEKKGLTDVKCHDKFKKCIKKV
;
A
#
# COMPACT_ATOMS: atom_id res chain seq x y z
N MET A 1 23.32 -31.25 40.21
CA MET A 1 22.11 -31.96 40.68
C MET A 1 20.96 -31.50 39.78
N ARG A 2 20.55 -32.32 38.82
CA ARG A 2 19.52 -33.37 38.90
C ARG A 2 18.15 -32.80 38.51
N GLU A 3 17.74 -33.20 37.31
CA GLU A 3 16.44 -32.93 36.69
C GLU A 3 15.26 -33.45 37.52
N ARG A 4 14.08 -32.85 37.30
CA ARG A 4 12.71 -33.39 37.51
C ARG A 4 11.74 -32.30 37.04
N GLY A 5 10.68 -32.52 36.26
CA GLY A 5 10.11 -33.75 35.73
C GLY A 5 8.83 -33.43 34.93
N MET A 6 8.39 -34.44 34.19
CA MET A 6 7.07 -34.60 33.58
C MET A 6 5.96 -34.60 34.64
N GLN A 7 4.80 -33.96 34.38
CA GLN A 7 3.47 -34.64 34.39
C GLN A 7 2.28 -33.74 33.99
N ARG A 8 1.38 -34.37 33.23
CA ARG A 8 0.09 -33.90 32.69
C ARG A 8 -0.90 -33.59 33.82
N GLY A 9 -1.76 -32.59 33.60
CA GLY A 9 -2.95 -32.36 34.41
C GLY A 9 -4.04 -31.66 33.60
N SER A 10 -5.03 -32.41 33.14
CA SER A 10 -6.31 -31.87 32.66
C SER A 10 -6.92 -31.01 33.77
N SER A 11 -7.24 -29.76 33.48
CA SER A 11 -8.02 -28.92 34.39
C SER A 11 -9.25 -28.39 33.66
N SER A 12 -10.37 -29.03 33.96
CA SER A 12 -11.71 -28.51 33.77
C SER A 12 -11.79 -27.09 34.36
N VAL A 13 -11.88 -26.08 33.50
CA VAL A 13 -12.11 -24.70 33.94
C VAL A 13 -13.56 -24.60 34.39
N SER A 14 -13.75 -24.64 35.71
CA SER A 14 -15.02 -24.36 36.37
C SER A 14 -15.39 -22.90 36.12
N PHE A 15 -16.35 -22.64 35.23
CA PHE A 15 -16.90 -21.32 35.00
C PHE A 15 -17.73 -20.91 36.22
N ARG A 16 -17.09 -20.19 37.14
CA ARG A 16 -17.73 -19.63 38.33
C ARG A 16 -18.57 -18.43 37.90
N THR A 17 -19.88 -18.61 37.81
CA THR A 17 -20.87 -17.55 37.54
C THR A 17 -20.78 -16.48 38.63
N ARG A 18 -20.15 -15.34 38.31
CA ARG A 18 -20.01 -14.21 39.23
C ARG A 18 -20.78 -12.99 38.72
N GLY A 19 -22.08 -12.99 38.98
CA GLY A 19 -22.97 -11.82 38.99
C GLY A 19 -23.21 -11.10 37.64
N PRO A 20 -24.37 -10.43 37.48
CA PRO A 20 -24.75 -9.76 36.23
C PRO A 20 -23.80 -8.61 35.85
N ALA A 21 -23.12 -8.01 36.83
CA ALA A 21 -22.17 -6.92 36.60
C ALA A 21 -20.94 -7.36 35.80
N ALA A 22 -20.38 -8.56 36.06
CA ALA A 22 -19.18 -9.02 35.36
C ALA A 22 -19.44 -9.27 33.86
N LEU A 23 -20.65 -9.69 33.50
CA LEU A 23 -21.06 -9.88 32.11
C LEU A 23 -21.19 -8.54 31.38
N VAL A 24 -21.70 -7.49 32.04
CA VAL A 24 -21.79 -6.13 31.47
C VAL A 24 -20.41 -5.52 31.27
N PHE A 25 -19.47 -5.73 32.20
CA PHE A 25 -18.09 -5.28 32.01
C PHE A 25 -17.41 -6.00 30.84
N ILE A 26 -17.64 -7.29 30.65
CA ILE A 26 -17.09 -8.07 29.53
C ILE A 26 -17.69 -7.61 28.19
N THR A 27 -18.98 -7.27 28.13
CA THR A 27 -19.62 -6.76 26.90
C THR A 27 -19.21 -5.32 26.58
N ILE A 28 -19.09 -4.44 27.58
CA ILE A 28 -18.58 -3.07 27.42
C ILE A 28 -17.12 -3.10 26.93
N ILE A 29 -16.28 -3.94 27.56
CA ILE A 29 -14.89 -4.13 27.16
C ILE A 29 -14.82 -4.68 25.72
N SER A 30 -15.64 -5.67 25.37
CA SER A 30 -15.71 -6.19 24.00
C SER A 30 -16.12 -5.11 22.99
N LEU A 31 -17.14 -4.29 23.28
CA LEU A 31 -17.58 -3.20 22.39
C LEU A 31 -16.52 -2.10 22.21
N LEU A 32 -15.71 -1.83 23.25
CA LEU A 32 -14.60 -0.89 23.18
C LEU A 32 -13.42 -1.41 22.34
N PHE A 33 -13.18 -2.73 22.36
CA PHE A 33 -12.14 -3.37 21.54
C PHE A 33 -12.57 -3.68 20.09
N PHE A 34 -13.86 -3.63 19.76
CA PHE A 34 -14.38 -4.00 18.43
C PHE A 34 -14.30 -2.91 17.35
N ASN A 35 -13.90 -1.66 17.69
CA ASN A 35 -13.88 -0.55 16.72
C ASN A 35 -12.47 -0.15 16.24
N VAL A 36 -11.53 -1.10 16.19
CA VAL A 36 -10.25 -0.88 15.51
C VAL A 36 -10.06 -1.95 14.45
N ILE A 37 -10.84 -1.84 13.38
CA ILE A 37 -10.39 -2.30 12.06
C ILE A 37 -9.90 -1.05 11.35
N ALA A 38 -8.71 -0.59 11.75
CA ALA A 38 -7.95 0.28 10.88
C ALA A 38 -7.53 -0.58 9.70
N GLU A 39 -8.11 -0.33 8.53
CA GLU A 39 -7.54 -0.82 7.28
C GLU A 39 -6.20 -0.10 7.07
N THR A 40 -5.15 -0.60 7.70
CA THR A 40 -3.82 -0.33 7.21
C THR A 40 -3.70 -1.15 5.94
N SER A 41 -3.98 -0.52 4.80
CA SER A 41 -3.48 -0.95 3.51
C SER A 41 -1.95 -0.82 3.51
N ASN A 42 -1.29 -1.63 4.34
CA ASN A 42 0.12 -2.01 4.21
C ASN A 42 0.21 -2.97 3.03
N ASN A 43 -0.22 -2.50 1.87
CA ASN A 43 0.05 -3.20 0.64
C ASN A 43 1.23 -2.49 0.01
N SER A 44 2.36 -3.19 -0.06
CA SER A 44 3.32 -2.93 -1.12
C SER A 44 2.75 -3.30 -2.50
N GLN A 45 1.42 -3.20 -2.70
CA GLN A 45 0.84 -2.98 -4.01
C GLN A 45 1.44 -1.67 -4.45
N VAL A 46 2.18 -1.73 -5.54
CA VAL A 46 2.54 -0.54 -6.30
C VAL A 46 1.22 0.14 -6.66
N GLY A 47 0.79 1.06 -5.80
CA GLY A 47 -0.45 1.78 -5.94
C GLY A 47 -0.33 2.70 -7.13
N CYS A 48 -1.36 2.72 -7.97
CA CYS A 48 -1.44 3.70 -9.03
C CYS A 48 -1.85 5.06 -8.45
N SER A 49 -1.39 6.15 -9.05
CA SER A 49 -1.70 7.50 -8.61
C SER A 49 -3.06 7.99 -9.10
N LYS A 50 -3.82 8.64 -8.22
CA LYS A 50 -5.03 9.41 -8.56
C LYS A 50 -4.85 10.92 -8.39
N THR A 51 -3.73 11.35 -7.84
CA THR A 51 -3.46 12.75 -7.47
C THR A 51 -2.17 13.24 -8.11
N CYS A 52 -2.10 14.54 -8.39
CA CYS A 52 -0.89 15.17 -8.89
C CYS A 52 0.06 15.42 -7.72
N VAL A 53 1.23 14.78 -7.74
CA VAL A 53 2.26 14.92 -6.68
C VAL A 53 3.56 15.51 -7.23
N ALA A 54 4.40 16.01 -6.34
CA ALA A 54 5.76 16.46 -6.64
C ALA A 54 6.67 16.07 -5.46
N GLU A 55 7.22 14.86 -5.52
CA GLU A 55 8.04 14.27 -4.48
C GLU A 55 9.41 13.89 -5.05
N ASN A 56 10.47 14.05 -4.25
CA ASN A 56 11.83 13.62 -4.59
C ASN A 56 12.34 14.14 -5.95
N CYS A 57 11.97 15.37 -6.35
CA CYS A 57 12.24 15.92 -7.69
C CYS A 57 13.71 15.91 -8.14
N ASN A 58 14.65 15.90 -7.19
CA ASN A 58 16.09 15.93 -7.44
C ASN A 58 16.77 14.57 -7.20
N SER A 59 16.00 13.48 -7.20
CA SER A 59 16.48 12.12 -6.93
C SER A 59 15.92 11.13 -7.96
N ILE A 60 16.54 9.95 -8.04
CA ILE A 60 16.08 8.83 -8.88
C ILE A 60 14.67 8.38 -8.48
N GLY A 61 14.30 8.57 -7.21
CA GLY A 61 12.97 8.22 -6.66
C GLY A 61 11.88 9.27 -6.92
N ILE A 62 12.03 10.10 -7.96
CA ILE A 62 11.04 11.14 -8.31
C ILE A 62 9.65 10.55 -8.52
N ARG A 63 8.64 11.25 -7.97
CA ARG A 63 7.23 11.06 -8.31
C ARG A 63 6.66 12.42 -8.67
N TYR A 64 6.34 12.60 -9.94
CA TYR A 64 5.85 13.87 -10.45
C TYR A 64 4.59 13.66 -11.30
N GLY A 65 3.60 14.52 -11.09
CA GLY A 65 2.27 14.33 -11.66
C GLY A 65 1.66 13.01 -11.20
N LYS A 66 1.02 12.29 -12.11
CA LYS A 66 0.51 10.94 -11.85
C LYS A 66 1.39 9.85 -12.47
N TYR A 67 2.23 10.18 -13.45
CA TYR A 67 2.89 9.21 -14.33
C TYR A 67 4.41 9.32 -14.37
N CYS A 68 5.03 10.40 -13.90
CA CYS A 68 6.48 10.54 -14.00
C CYS A 68 7.19 9.92 -12.78
N GLY A 69 7.78 8.74 -12.94
CA GLY A 69 8.66 8.13 -11.94
C GLY A 69 8.91 6.64 -12.20
N VAL A 70 10.05 6.11 -11.74
CA VAL A 70 10.34 4.68 -11.91
C VAL A 70 9.41 3.86 -11.00
N GLY A 71 8.60 2.99 -11.60
CA GLY A 71 7.61 2.19 -10.86
C GLY A 71 6.46 3.03 -10.30
N TRP A 72 6.23 4.23 -10.85
CA TRP A 72 5.16 5.13 -10.46
C TRP A 72 4.31 5.45 -11.69
N SER A 73 3.01 5.16 -11.63
CA SER A 73 2.09 5.42 -12.75
C SER A 73 0.69 5.76 -12.26
N GLY A 74 -0.12 6.38 -13.10
CA GLY A 74 -1.48 6.77 -12.78
C GLY A 74 -2.48 5.63 -12.94
N CYS A 75 -3.60 5.70 -12.22
CA CYS A 75 -4.64 4.67 -12.30
C CYS A 75 -5.32 4.62 -13.68
N PRO A 76 -5.92 3.47 -14.06
CA PRO A 76 -6.70 3.37 -15.28
C PRO A 76 -7.76 4.48 -15.36
N GLY A 77 -7.80 5.18 -16.48
CA GLY A 77 -8.74 6.28 -16.72
C GLY A 77 -8.30 7.65 -16.20
N GLU A 78 -7.22 7.74 -15.40
CA GLU A 78 -6.70 9.01 -14.94
C GLU A 78 -6.17 9.86 -16.12
N LYS A 79 -6.45 11.16 -16.05
CA LYS A 79 -5.88 12.15 -16.97
C LYS A 79 -4.55 12.65 -16.41
N PRO A 80 -3.54 12.89 -17.27
CA PRO A 80 -2.31 13.56 -16.87
C PRO A 80 -2.58 14.94 -16.27
N CYS A 81 -1.70 15.37 -15.38
CA CYS A 81 -1.79 16.66 -14.70
C CYS A 81 -1.46 17.86 -15.62
N HIS A 82 -0.53 17.67 -16.57
CA HIS A 82 -0.06 18.67 -17.54
C HIS A 82 0.72 17.96 -18.67
N ASP A 83 1.25 18.71 -19.63
CA ASP A 83 1.85 18.15 -20.85
C ASP A 83 3.08 17.27 -20.59
N LEU A 84 3.96 17.65 -19.65
CA LEU A 84 5.07 16.78 -19.22
C LEU A 84 4.58 15.44 -18.63
N ASP A 85 3.51 15.45 -17.82
CA ASP A 85 2.91 14.23 -17.25
C ASP A 85 2.23 13.39 -18.34
N ALA A 86 1.72 14.03 -19.41
CA ALA A 86 1.19 13.33 -20.57
C ALA A 86 2.30 12.59 -21.34
N CYS A 87 3.50 13.17 -21.44
CA CYS A 87 4.66 12.46 -21.98
C CYS A 87 5.01 11.21 -21.15
N CYS A 88 4.93 11.31 -19.82
CA CYS A 88 5.17 10.17 -18.92
C CYS A 88 4.10 9.09 -19.07
N LYS A 89 2.81 9.45 -19.15
CA LYS A 89 1.73 8.48 -19.42
C LYS A 89 1.96 7.69 -20.70
N ILE A 90 2.33 8.37 -21.79
CA ILE A 90 2.63 7.71 -23.08
C ILE A 90 3.83 6.78 -22.96
N HIS A 91 4.84 7.16 -22.17
CA HIS A 91 6.02 6.34 -21.92
C HIS A 91 5.67 5.08 -21.11
N ASP A 92 4.92 5.23 -20.01
CA ASP A 92 4.42 4.11 -19.20
C ASP A 92 3.64 3.11 -20.03
N GLU A 93 2.67 3.58 -20.83
CA GLU A 93 1.87 2.72 -21.72
C GLU A 93 2.71 2.01 -22.79
N CYS A 94 3.85 2.60 -23.18
CA CYS A 94 4.79 2.02 -24.14
C CYS A 94 5.63 0.91 -23.49
N VAL A 95 6.22 1.19 -22.33
CA VAL A 95 7.10 0.25 -21.62
C VAL A 95 6.32 -0.91 -20.99
N GLU A 96 5.06 -0.71 -20.63
CA GLU A 96 4.17 -1.80 -20.21
C GLU A 96 3.99 -2.83 -21.33
N LYS A 97 3.90 -2.36 -22.58
CA LYS A 97 3.68 -3.23 -23.76
C LYS A 97 4.97 -3.82 -24.33
N LYS A 98 6.09 -3.11 -24.23
CA LYS A 98 7.35 -3.44 -24.94
C LYS A 98 8.51 -3.79 -24.03
N GLY A 99 8.38 -3.55 -22.73
CA GLY A 99 9.44 -3.67 -21.75
C GLY A 99 10.13 -2.35 -21.44
N LEU A 100 10.59 -2.22 -20.20
CA LEU A 100 11.26 -1.03 -19.66
C LEU A 100 12.56 -0.67 -20.40
N THR A 101 13.19 -1.61 -21.10
CA THR A 101 14.44 -1.40 -21.84
C THR A 101 14.23 -1.11 -23.33
N ASP A 102 12.99 -1.01 -23.83
CA ASP A 102 12.71 -0.71 -25.24
C ASP A 102 13.21 0.71 -25.61
N VAL A 103 14.23 0.75 -26.46
CA VAL A 103 14.88 2.00 -26.89
C VAL A 103 13.90 2.93 -27.62
N LYS A 104 12.93 2.40 -28.35
CA LYS A 104 11.96 3.22 -29.08
C LYS A 104 11.02 3.96 -28.13
N CYS A 105 10.65 3.37 -26.99
CA CYS A 105 9.88 4.05 -25.94
C CYS A 105 10.67 5.24 -25.38
N HIS A 106 11.95 5.03 -25.04
CA HIS A 106 12.82 6.08 -24.50
C HIS A 106 13.11 7.21 -25.50
N ASP A 107 13.33 6.88 -26.78
CA ASP A 107 13.54 7.90 -27.82
C ASP A 107 12.29 8.74 -28.08
N LYS A 108 11.10 8.13 -28.03
CA LYS A 108 9.83 8.86 -28.12
C LYS A 108 9.63 9.75 -26.90
N PHE A 109 9.90 9.25 -25.70
CA PHE A 109 9.82 10.01 -24.46
C PHE A 109 10.74 11.24 -24.50
N LYS A 110 12.03 11.07 -24.85
CA LYS A 110 12.99 12.16 -25.03
C LYS A 110 12.51 13.22 -26.03
N LYS A 111 11.88 12.81 -27.13
CA LYS A 111 11.31 13.76 -28.12
C LYS A 111 10.08 14.48 -27.60
N CYS A 112 9.26 13.84 -26.77
CA CYS A 112 8.07 14.43 -26.16
C CYS A 112 8.47 15.52 -25.17
N ILE A 113 9.34 15.21 -24.21
CA ILE A 113 9.73 16.16 -23.15
C ILE A 113 10.56 17.35 -23.66
N LYS A 114 11.11 17.30 -24.88
CA LYS A 114 11.79 18.44 -25.52
C LYS A 114 10.84 19.47 -26.13
N LYS A 115 9.55 19.13 -26.24
CA LYS A 115 8.52 19.98 -26.85
C LYS A 115 7.59 20.62 -25.81
N VAL A 116 7.73 20.22 -24.55
CA VAL A 116 6.97 20.75 -23.41
C VAL A 116 7.82 21.75 -22.64
#